data_AF-A0A1G9ZI18-F1
#
_entry.id   AF-A0A1G9ZI18-F1
#
_cell.length_a   1.000
_cell.length_b   1.000
_cell.length_c   1.000
_cell.angle_alpha   90.00
_cell.angle_beta   90.00
_cell.angle_gamma   90.00
#
_symmetry.space_group_name_H-M   'P 1'
#
loop_
_entity.id
_entity.type
_entity.pdbx_description
1 polymer ?
#
loop_
_entity_poly.entity_id
_entity_poly.type
_entity_poly.pdbx_seq_one_letter_code
_entity_poly.pdbx_strand_id
1 'polypeptide(L)'
;MRSAAVVNAEIRALWAKSGSRLSAADEAKYQVLLVEWAAAVAAERAEDTEADEEAGAAEADEEAGAADAAPRAPRTGPVLRLTRAA
;
A
#
# COMPACT_ATOMS: atom_id res chain seq x y z
N MET A 1 7.77 5.96 -13.11
CA MET A 1 6.52 5.17 -13.10
C MET A 1 5.36 6.11 -12.75
N ARG A 2 4.13 5.89 -13.23
CA ARG A 2 2.99 6.71 -12.77
C ARG A 2 2.61 6.30 -11.34
N SER A 3 2.19 7.25 -10.51
CA SER A 3 1.74 6.94 -9.14
C SER A 3 0.41 6.20 -9.14
N ALA A 4 0.17 5.40 -8.11
CA ALA A 4 -1.06 4.63 -7.94
C ALA A 4 -2.28 5.56 -7.90
N ALA A 5 -2.13 6.75 -7.32
CA ALA A 5 -3.17 7.77 -7.28
C ALA A 5 -3.62 8.22 -8.68
N VAL A 6 -2.66 8.44 -9.59
CA VAL A 6 -2.95 8.86 -10.97
C VAL A 6 -3.65 7.74 -11.74
N VAL A 7 -3.15 6.52 -11.65
CA VAL A 7 -3.76 5.37 -12.35
C VAL A 7 -5.18 5.10 -11.84
N ASN A 8 -5.41 5.21 -10.53
CA ASN A 8 -6.73 5.05 -9.94
C ASN A 8 -7.71 6.16 -10.35
N ALA A 9 -7.23 7.39 -10.54
CA ALA A 9 -8.06 8.48 -11.08
C ALA A 9 -8.50 8.18 -12.52
N GLU A 10 -7.62 7.61 -13.35
CA GLU A 10 -7.98 7.19 -14.71
C GLU A 10 -8.97 6.03 -14.74
N ILE A 11 -8.83 5.06 -13.83
CA ILE A 11 -9.82 3.99 -13.65
C ILE A 11 -11.20 4.59 -13.35
N ARG A 12 -11.27 5.52 -12.39
CA ARG A 12 -12.54 6.18 -12.04
C ARG A 12 -13.12 6.99 -13.20
N ALA A 13 -12.28 7.71 -13.95
CA ALA A 13 -12.70 8.46 -15.14
C ALA A 13 -13.25 7.53 -16.23
N LEU A 14 -12.65 6.35 -16.41
CA LEU A 14 -13.13 5.33 -17.34
C LEU A 14 -14.54 4.88 -16.95
N TRP A 15 -14.76 4.53 -15.69
CA TRP A 15 -16.08 4.15 -15.17
C TRP A 15 -17.12 5.27 -15.29
N ALA A 16 -16.74 6.51 -15.00
CA ALA A 16 -17.63 7.66 -15.13
C ALA A 16 -18.09 7.87 -16.59
N LYS A 17 -17.21 7.61 -17.57
CA LYS A 17 -17.52 7.71 -19.00
C LYS A 17 -18.40 6.55 -19.48
N SER A 18 -18.14 5.33 -19.03
CA SER A 18 -18.87 4.12 -19.47
C SER A 18 -20.21 3.93 -18.74
N GLY A 19 -20.44 4.61 -17.61
CA GLY A 19 -21.65 4.48 -16.82
C GLY A 19 -21.69 3.18 -16.04
N SER A 20 -22.81 2.44 -16.10
CA SER A 20 -23.02 1.24 -15.27
C SER A 20 -22.32 -0.03 -15.78
N ARG A 21 -21.86 -0.05 -17.04
CA ARG A 21 -21.22 -1.23 -17.66
C ARG A 21 -20.10 -0.79 -18.61
N LEU A 22 -18.97 -1.49 -18.55
CA LEU A 22 -17.87 -1.29 -19.50
C LEU A 22 -18.18 -1.96 -20.83
N SER A 23 -17.82 -1.30 -21.92
CA SER A 23 -17.72 -1.95 -23.24
C SER A 23 -16.51 -2.90 -23.26
N ALA A 24 -16.46 -3.84 -24.20
CA ALA A 24 -15.30 -4.75 -24.33
C ALA A 24 -13.97 -4.00 -24.51
N ALA A 25 -13.99 -2.83 -25.19
CA ALA A 25 -12.81 -1.99 -25.35
C ALA A 25 -12.41 -1.28 -24.05
N ASP A 26 -13.38 -0.75 -23.31
CA ASP A 26 -13.11 -0.14 -22.00
C ASP A 26 -12.68 -1.20 -20.98
N GLU A 27 -13.18 -2.44 -21.07
CA GLU A 27 -12.77 -3.55 -20.22
C GLU A 27 -11.30 -3.91 -20.43
N ALA A 28 -10.85 -4.02 -21.68
CA ALA A 28 -9.44 -4.25 -21.99
C ALA A 28 -8.55 -3.12 -21.43
N LYS A 29 -9.00 -1.86 -21.56
CA LYS A 29 -8.29 -0.71 -20.98
C LYS A 29 -8.27 -0.78 -19.45
N TYR A 30 -9.37 -1.16 -18.82
CA TYR A 30 -9.47 -1.33 -17.37
C TYR A 30 -8.50 -2.39 -16.85
N GLN A 31 -8.38 -3.54 -17.55
CA GLN A 31 -7.43 -4.59 -17.18
C GLN A 31 -5.97 -4.12 -17.23
N VAL A 32 -5.60 -3.36 -18.26
CA VAL A 32 -4.25 -2.75 -18.34
C VAL A 32 -4.01 -1.79 -17.18
N LEU A 33 -4.98 -0.91 -16.88
CA LEU A 33 -4.87 0.02 -15.77
C LEU A 33 -4.78 -0.69 -14.41
N LEU A 34 -5.44 -1.83 -14.22
CA LEU A 34 -5.33 -2.62 -12.99
C LEU A 34 -3.93 -3.19 -12.77
N VAL A 35 -3.31 -3.72 -13.83
CA VAL A 35 -1.93 -4.23 -13.77
C VAL A 35 -0.95 -3.11 -13.44
N GLU A 36 -1.11 -1.96 -14.12
CA GLU A 36 -0.27 -0.79 -13.84
C GLU A 36 -0.46 -0.26 -12.43
N TRP A 37 -1.71 -0.19 -11.95
CA TRP A 37 -2.00 0.24 -10.58
C TRP A 37 -1.39 -0.70 -9.54
N ALA A 38 -1.49 -2.01 -9.74
CA ALA A 38 -0.89 -3.00 -8.85
C ALA A 38 0.64 -2.83 -8.77
N ALA A 39 1.28 -2.59 -9.91
CA ALA A 39 2.72 -2.33 -9.95
C ALA A 39 3.06 -1.01 -9.24
N ALA A 40 2.27 0.05 -9.44
CA ALA A 40 2.52 1.35 -8.81
C ALA A 40 2.38 1.30 -7.29
N VAL A 41 1.36 0.59 -6.78
CA VAL A 41 1.18 0.36 -5.34
C VAL A 41 2.34 -0.45 -4.75
N ALA A 42 2.86 -1.43 -5.49
CA ALA A 42 4.01 -2.21 -5.04
C ALA A 42 5.28 -1.36 -4.96
N ALA A 43 5.50 -0.47 -5.94
CA ALA A 43 6.63 0.46 -5.94
C ALA A 43 6.53 1.47 -4.77
N GLU A 44 5.37 2.11 -4.60
CA GLU A 44 5.15 3.06 -3.49
C GLU A 44 5.38 2.41 -2.11
N ARG A 45 4.95 1.14 -1.93
CA ARG A 45 5.22 0.41 -0.68
C ARG A 45 6.69 0.07 -0.46
N ALA A 46 7.43 -0.18 -1.53
CA ALA A 46 8.87 -0.43 -1.44
C ALA A 46 9.60 0.86 -1.06
N GLU A 47 9.24 1.99 -1.67
CA GLU A 47 9.75 3.32 -1.33
C GLU A 47 9.46 3.66 0.16
N ASP A 48 8.25 3.37 0.65
CA ASP A 48 7.89 3.56 2.06
C ASP A 48 8.75 2.70 3.01
N THR A 49 9.18 1.51 2.58
CA THR A 49 9.99 0.59 3.40
C THR A 49 11.47 0.97 3.41
N GLU A 50 12.01 1.43 2.27
CA GLU A 50 13.39 1.93 2.17
C GLU A 50 13.60 3.18 3.03
N ALA A 51 12.57 4.03 3.16
CA ALA A 51 12.62 5.20 4.05
C ALA A 51 12.78 4.81 5.54
N ASP A 52 12.28 3.64 5.96
CA ASP A 52 12.44 3.14 7.33
C ASP A 52 13.84 2.54 7.58
N GLU A 53 14.50 1.98 6.55
CA GLU A 53 15.86 1.42 6.68
C GLU A 53 16.95 2.50 6.72
N GLU A 54 16.80 3.60 5.97
CA GLU A 54 17.78 4.69 5.94
C GLU A 54 17.86 5.44 7.30
N ALA A 55 16.76 5.50 8.06
CA ALA A 55 16.75 6.04 9.42
C ALA A 55 17.49 5.15 10.44
N GLY A 56 17.49 3.82 10.25
CA GLY A 56 18.14 2.86 11.16
C GLY A 56 19.65 2.72 10.96
N ALA A 57 20.17 3.04 9.77
CA ALA A 57 21.60 2.93 9.48
C ALA A 57 22.44 4.10 10.04
N ALA A 58 21.82 5.25 10.30
CA ALA A 58 22.49 6.41 10.89
C ALA A 58 22.73 6.30 12.40
N GLU A 59 22.09 5.34 13.10
CA GLU A 59 22.23 5.15 14.54
C GLU A 59 23.28 4.08 14.95
N ALA A 60 24.01 3.49 14.00
CA ALA A 60 24.86 2.31 14.27
C ALA A 60 26.33 2.62 14.68
N ASP A 61 26.69 3.87 14.99
CA ASP A 61 28.05 4.24 15.44
C ASP A 61 28.13 4.71 16.91
N GLU A 62 27.12 4.45 17.74
CA GLU A 62 27.26 4.67 19.18
C GLU A 62 26.78 3.49 20.04
N GLU A 63 27.69 3.07 20.91
CA GLU A 63 27.47 2.29 22.12
C GLU A 63 27.53 0.74 22.05
N ALA A 64 28.76 0.24 22.20
CA ALA A 64 29.01 -1.02 22.89
C ALA A 64 28.55 -0.91 24.36
N GLY A 65 27.51 -1.64 24.77
CA GLY A 65 27.15 -1.67 26.19
C GLY A 65 25.90 -2.47 26.55
N ALA A 66 26.13 -3.60 27.21
CA ALA A 66 25.22 -4.28 28.15
C ALA A 66 23.94 -4.97 27.61
N ALA A 67 24.07 -6.30 27.59
CA ALA A 67 23.00 -7.26 27.78
C ALA A 67 22.03 -6.88 28.94
N ASP A 68 20.74 -6.81 28.63
CA ASP A 68 19.63 -7.53 29.29
C ASP A 68 18.31 -6.84 28.92
N ALA A 69 17.53 -7.44 28.02
CA ALA A 69 16.16 -7.00 27.78
C ALA A 69 15.29 -8.19 27.35
N ALA A 70 14.35 -8.52 28.23
CA ALA A 70 13.32 -9.54 28.16
C ALA A 70 12.62 -9.70 26.79
N PRO A 71 12.04 -10.88 26.48
CA PRO A 71 11.36 -11.11 25.21
C PRO A 71 10.18 -10.14 25.04
N ARG A 72 10.23 -9.33 23.98
CA ARG A 72 9.15 -8.42 23.58
C ARG A 72 7.87 -9.20 23.29
N ALA A 73 6.82 -8.91 24.05
CA ALA A 73 5.49 -9.49 23.85
C ALA A 73 4.84 -9.01 22.52
N PRO A 74 3.96 -9.82 21.91
CA PRO A 74 3.25 -9.43 20.69
C PRO A 74 2.25 -8.31 20.97
N ARG A 75 2.26 -7.25 20.16
CA ARG A 75 1.27 -6.18 20.23
C ARG A 75 -0.05 -6.66 19.64
N THR A 76 -1.00 -7.03 20.50
CA THR A 76 -2.39 -7.28 20.11
C THR A 76 -3.11 -5.94 19.94
N GLY A 77 -3.38 -5.53 18.70
CA GLY A 77 -4.25 -4.39 18.41
C GLY A 77 -5.74 -4.74 18.61
N PRO A 78 -6.61 -3.75 18.87
CA PRO A 78 -8.04 -4.02 19.08
C PRO A 78 -8.71 -4.46 17.78
N VAL A 79 -9.29 -5.66 17.79
CA VAL A 79 -10.14 -6.15 16.70
C VAL A 79 -11.50 -5.48 16.82
N LEU A 80 -11.76 -4.49 15.95
CA LEU A 80 -13.07 -3.84 15.86
C LEU A 80 -14.11 -4.88 15.39
N ARG A 81 -15.01 -5.29 16.28
CA ARG A 81 -16.17 -6.12 15.93
C ARG A 81 -17.27 -5.22 15.38
N LEU A 82 -17.53 -5.29 14.07
CA LEU A 82 -18.73 -4.72 13.47
C LEU A 82 -19.93 -5.57 13.88
N THR A 83 -20.75 -5.10 14.82
CA THR A 83 -22.07 -5.69 15.06
C THR A 83 -23.02 -5.20 13.98
N ARG A 84 -23.47 -6.12 13.12
CA ARG A 84 -24.56 -5.90 12.17
C ARG A 84 -25.88 -5.90 12.95
N ALA A 85 -26.55 -4.75 13.02
CA ALA A 85 -27.94 -4.66 13.50
C ALA A 85 -28.90 -5.16 12.41
N ALA A 86 -29.95 -5.86 12.84
CA ALA A 86 -31.07 -6.34 12.03
C ALA A 86 -32.26 -5.40 12.17
#